data_AF-A0A8T8DZY5-F1
#
_entry.id   AF-A0A8T8DZY5-F1
#
_cell.length_a   1.000
_cell.length_b   1.000
_cell.length_c   1.000
_cell.angle_alpha   90.00
_cell.angle_beta   90.00
_cell.angle_gamma   90.00
#
_symmetry.space_group_name_H-M   'P 1'
#
loop_
_entity.id
_entity.type
_entity.pdbx_description
1 polymer ?
#
loop_
_entity_poly.entity_id
_entity_poly.type
_entity_poly.pdbx_seq_one_letter_code
_entity_poly.pdbx_strand_id
1 'polypeptide(L)'
;MTSEPNPDHVLRRTVLKAGAVIIGVVEMLPPATASGSGDETQTDETTTNEPAQSQKGYVITVERITDRERFMNEYLPVAGERIEAHGGEALVLSFDPTVLDGEWVHDVTSVLEFPSVQAAKEWYADDALQEVRQIRHETTAYSNKIVTSQYSPEGRA
;
A
#
# COMPACT_ATOMS: atom_id res chain seq x y z
N MET A 1 -15.13 33.17 35.66
CA MET A 1 -14.00 32.25 35.41
C MET A 1 -14.01 31.93 33.93
N THR A 2 -13.38 32.80 33.15
CA THR A 2 -13.29 32.73 31.70
C THR A 2 -11.95 32.10 31.37
N SER A 3 -11.97 30.89 30.82
CA SER A 3 -10.78 30.20 30.35
C SER A 3 -10.23 30.92 29.11
N GLU A 4 -9.02 31.45 29.21
CA GLU A 4 -8.28 31.99 28.07
C GLU A 4 -7.90 30.88 27.09
N PRO A 5 -7.94 31.11 25.77
CA PRO A 5 -7.51 30.14 24.78
C PRO A 5 -5.97 30.03 24.73
N ASN A 6 -5.48 28.79 24.68
CA ASN A 6 -4.07 28.41 24.58
C ASN A 6 -3.40 29.02 23.31
N PRO A 7 -2.28 29.76 23.42
CA PRO A 7 -1.66 30.46 22.30
C PRO A 7 -0.93 29.58 21.26
N ASP A 8 -0.87 28.26 21.44
CA ASP A 8 -0.11 27.37 20.52
C ASP A 8 -0.81 27.03 19.20
N HIS A 9 -2.02 27.54 18.94
CA HIS A 9 -2.78 27.24 17.71
C HIS A 9 -2.65 28.26 16.57
N VAL A 10 -1.69 29.20 16.64
CA VAL A 10 -1.52 30.19 15.58
C VAL A 10 -0.08 30.18 15.06
N LEU A 11 0.04 30.03 13.74
CA LEU A 11 1.25 30.00 12.89
C LEU A 11 1.88 28.59 12.80
N ARG A 12 1.74 27.85 11.70
CA ARG A 12 2.36 28.17 10.41
C ARG A 12 1.61 27.52 9.24
N ARG A 13 1.13 28.38 8.33
CA ARG A 13 0.71 28.03 6.98
C ARG A 13 1.84 28.45 6.04
N THR A 14 2.59 27.48 5.49
CA THR A 14 3.33 27.67 4.24
C THR A 14 3.10 26.46 3.35
N VAL A 15 2.60 26.76 2.17
CA VAL A 15 2.23 25.87 1.07
C VAL A 15 3.46 25.15 0.52
N LEU A 16 3.34 23.83 0.26
CA LEU A 16 4.00 23.23 -0.89
C LEU A 16 3.01 22.27 -1.58
N LYS A 17 2.48 22.71 -2.72
CA LYS A 17 1.91 21.85 -3.76
C LYS A 17 3.05 21.47 -4.70
N ALA A 18 3.33 20.18 -4.81
CA ALA A 18 3.97 19.51 -5.94
C ALA A 18 3.89 18.02 -5.60
N GLY A 19 3.46 17.09 -6.44
CA GLY A 19 2.96 17.08 -7.81
C GLY A 19 2.65 15.60 -8.05
N ALA A 20 1.53 15.33 -8.71
CA ALA A 20 1.08 13.98 -9.03
C ALA A 20 2.20 13.16 -9.71
N VAL A 21 2.41 11.92 -9.24
CA VAL A 21 3.17 10.93 -9.98
C VAL A 21 2.33 10.58 -11.21
N ILE A 22 2.92 10.77 -12.40
CA ILE A 22 2.27 10.51 -13.67
C ILE A 22 2.15 9.01 -13.88
N ILE A 23 0.90 8.59 -14.07
CA ILE A 23 0.45 7.30 -14.56
C ILE A 23 1.09 7.03 -15.92
N GLY A 24 1.83 5.94 -16.04
CA GLY A 24 2.26 5.41 -17.33
C GLY A 24 1.06 4.86 -18.10
N VAL A 25 0.47 5.69 -18.96
CA VAL A 25 -0.36 5.23 -20.08
C VAL A 25 0.56 5.07 -21.30
N VAL A 26 0.70 3.85 -21.79
CA VAL A 26 1.07 3.59 -23.18
C VAL A 26 -0.15 2.97 -23.84
N GLU A 27 -0.90 3.78 -24.59
CA GLU A 27 -1.93 3.31 -25.52
C GLU A 27 -1.30 2.76 -26.81
N MET A 28 -1.71 1.53 -27.10
CA MET A 28 -2.02 0.88 -28.39
C MET A 28 -1.88 1.66 -29.71
N LEU A 29 -1.31 0.98 -30.73
CA LEU A 29 -1.89 0.90 -32.08
C LEU A 29 -1.36 -0.32 -32.90
N PRO A 30 -2.22 -1.12 -33.57
CA PRO A 30 -1.89 -2.17 -34.56
C PRO A 30 -1.76 -1.55 -35.99
N PRO A 31 -1.45 -2.24 -37.13
CA PRO A 31 -1.77 -3.64 -37.47
C PRO A 31 -0.73 -4.45 -38.30
N ALA A 32 -0.95 -5.77 -38.41
CA ALA A 32 -0.64 -6.53 -39.62
C ALA A 32 -1.57 -7.75 -39.73
N THR A 33 -2.06 -7.95 -40.95
CA THR A 33 -3.17 -8.81 -41.37
C THR A 33 -2.84 -10.32 -41.39
N ALA A 34 -3.92 -11.08 -41.22
CA ALA A 34 -4.08 -12.54 -41.25
C ALA A 34 -3.30 -13.33 -42.32
N SER A 35 -2.87 -14.55 -41.94
CA SER A 35 -3.29 -15.80 -42.61
C SER A 35 -2.77 -17.00 -41.82
N GLY A 36 -3.65 -17.94 -41.43
CA GLY A 36 -3.25 -19.15 -40.71
C GLY A 36 -4.43 -19.92 -40.17
N SER A 37 -5.05 -20.72 -41.04
CA SER A 37 -6.05 -21.74 -40.76
C SER A 37 -5.52 -22.82 -39.82
N GLY A 38 -6.29 -23.15 -38.78
CA GLY A 38 -6.06 -24.31 -37.92
C GLY A 38 -7.32 -24.59 -37.11
N ASP A 39 -8.14 -25.48 -37.67
CA ASP A 39 -9.28 -26.13 -37.03
C ASP A 39 -8.76 -27.17 -36.04
N GLU A 40 -8.85 -26.93 -34.74
CA GLU A 40 -8.78 -27.99 -33.72
C GLU A 40 -9.80 -27.69 -32.62
N THR A 41 -10.92 -28.39 -32.72
CA THR A 41 -11.93 -28.49 -31.67
C THR A 41 -11.33 -29.36 -30.56
N GLN A 42 -10.91 -28.75 -29.44
CA GLN A 42 -10.62 -29.50 -28.22
C GLN A 42 -11.54 -29.02 -27.10
N THR A 43 -12.53 -29.86 -26.84
CA THR A 43 -13.26 -29.87 -25.58
C THR A 43 -12.28 -30.33 -24.51
N ASP A 44 -12.04 -29.51 -23.49
CA ASP A 44 -11.44 -30.01 -22.26
C ASP A 44 -12.20 -29.44 -21.07
N GLU A 45 -12.74 -30.38 -20.30
CA GLU A 45 -13.51 -30.17 -19.10
C GLU A 45 -12.55 -29.79 -17.95
N THR A 46 -12.97 -28.78 -17.19
CA THR A 46 -12.70 -28.66 -15.75
C THR A 46 -11.23 -28.66 -15.29
N THR A 47 -10.64 -27.47 -15.24
CA THR A 47 -9.78 -27.09 -14.10
C THR A 47 -10.33 -25.83 -13.46
N THR A 48 -11.45 -25.94 -12.76
CA THR A 48 -11.83 -24.95 -11.75
C THR A 48 -10.99 -25.23 -10.51
N ASN A 49 -9.76 -24.73 -10.48
CA ASN A 49 -8.96 -24.70 -9.25
C ASN A 49 -7.91 -23.58 -9.31
N GLU A 50 -8.35 -22.33 -9.52
CA GLU A 50 -7.50 -21.18 -9.18
C GLU A 50 -8.23 -19.85 -8.88
N PRO A 51 -9.22 -19.77 -7.97
CA PRO A 51 -9.77 -18.46 -7.57
C PRO A 51 -9.04 -17.81 -6.38
N ALA A 52 -8.16 -18.52 -5.66
CA ALA A 52 -7.53 -18.00 -4.43
C ALA A 52 -6.14 -17.37 -4.64
N GLN A 53 -5.46 -17.68 -5.74
CA GLN A 53 -4.13 -17.12 -6.07
C GLN A 53 -4.21 -15.79 -6.86
N SER A 54 -5.38 -15.41 -7.40
CA SER A 54 -5.53 -14.25 -8.29
C SER A 54 -6.01 -12.95 -7.61
N GLN A 55 -6.35 -12.99 -6.32
CA GLN A 55 -6.90 -11.82 -5.63
C GLN A 55 -5.77 -10.97 -5.06
N LYS A 56 -5.83 -9.65 -5.31
CA LYS A 56 -4.88 -8.68 -4.77
C LYS A 56 -4.78 -8.78 -3.26
N GLY A 57 -3.56 -8.57 -2.75
CA GLY A 57 -3.29 -8.47 -1.31
C GLY A 57 -3.18 -7.01 -0.90
N TYR A 58 -3.65 -6.69 0.31
CA TYR A 58 -3.50 -5.37 0.89
C TYR A 58 -2.84 -5.45 2.25
N VAL A 59 -1.84 -4.60 2.48
CA VAL A 59 -1.30 -4.35 3.82
C VAL A 59 -1.83 -3.00 4.31
N ILE A 60 -2.54 -3.03 5.43
CA ILE A 60 -3.06 -1.82 6.08
C ILE A 60 -2.25 -1.60 7.34
N THR A 61 -1.70 -0.39 7.48
CA THR A 61 -0.80 -0.04 8.58
C THR A 61 -1.23 1.27 9.23
N VAL A 62 -1.23 1.27 10.56
CA VAL A 62 -1.32 2.49 11.37
C VAL A 62 -0.19 2.52 12.41
N GLU A 63 0.47 3.65 12.56
CA GLU A 63 1.67 3.78 13.40
C GLU A 63 1.66 5.08 14.19
N ARG A 64 2.29 5.05 15.37
CA ARG A 64 2.61 6.23 16.16
C ARG A 64 4.12 6.40 16.17
N ILE A 65 4.60 7.47 15.56
CA ILE A 65 6.03 7.73 15.39
C ILE A 65 6.54 8.52 16.59
N THR A 66 7.62 8.05 17.21
CA THR A 66 8.34 8.74 18.31
C THR A 66 9.59 9.47 17.82
N ASP A 67 10.16 9.04 16.70
CA ASP A 67 11.31 9.68 16.05
C ASP A 67 11.09 9.72 14.52
N ARG A 68 10.60 10.86 14.04
CA ARG A 68 10.19 11.02 12.63
C ARG A 68 11.38 11.11 11.70
N GLU A 69 12.45 11.78 12.08
CA GLU A 69 13.61 11.96 11.22
C GLU A 69 14.27 10.61 10.94
N ARG A 70 14.51 9.83 12.00
CA ARG A 70 15.11 8.50 11.88
C ARG A 70 14.20 7.53 11.11
N PHE A 71 12.89 7.54 11.38
CA PHE A 71 11.94 6.72 10.63
C PHE A 71 11.97 7.01 9.12
N MET A 72 11.96 8.30 8.75
CA MET A 72 11.92 8.73 7.34
C MET A 72 13.24 8.48 6.61
N ASN A 73 14.38 8.56 7.29
CA ASN A 73 15.70 8.47 6.67
C ASN A 73 16.29 7.05 6.69
N GLU A 74 16.00 6.25 7.72
CA GLU A 74 16.64 4.95 7.92
C GLU A 74 15.71 3.76 7.64
N TYR A 75 14.40 3.88 7.93
CA TYR A 75 13.45 2.78 7.73
C TYR A 75 12.66 2.90 6.42
N LEU A 76 12.06 4.07 6.17
CA LEU A 76 11.12 4.24 5.04
C LEU A 76 11.75 3.99 3.66
N PRO A 77 13.00 4.38 3.36
CA PRO A 77 13.60 4.13 2.05
C PRO A 77 13.76 2.64 1.75
N VAL A 78 14.26 1.86 2.74
CA VAL A 78 14.39 0.41 2.62
C VAL A 78 13.01 -0.24 2.48
N ALA A 79 12.05 0.17 3.31
CA ALA A 79 10.69 -0.34 3.20
C ALA A 79 10.07 -0.07 1.82
N GLY A 80 10.26 1.13 1.28
CA GLY A 80 9.82 1.52 -0.06
C GLY A 80 10.43 0.66 -1.17
N GLU A 81 11.75 0.48 -1.17
CA GLU A 81 12.45 -0.38 -2.13
C GLU A 81 11.94 -1.83 -2.07
N ARG A 82 11.72 -2.37 -0.86
CA ARG A 82 11.21 -3.74 -0.73
C ARG A 82 9.75 -3.86 -1.17
N ILE A 83 8.91 -2.83 -0.99
CA ILE A 83 7.54 -2.83 -1.52
C ILE A 83 7.58 -3.03 -3.04
N GLU A 84 8.36 -2.21 -3.76
CA GLU A 84 8.48 -2.29 -5.21
C GLU A 84 9.07 -3.63 -5.67
N ALA A 85 10.08 -4.15 -4.97
CA ALA A 85 10.72 -5.43 -5.29
C ALA A 85 9.76 -6.63 -5.24
N HIS A 86 8.69 -6.54 -4.44
CA HIS A 86 7.65 -7.56 -4.32
C HIS A 86 6.38 -7.23 -5.14
N GLY A 87 6.49 -6.30 -6.09
CA GLY A 87 5.40 -5.86 -6.97
C GLY A 87 4.31 -5.07 -6.25
N GLY A 88 4.63 -4.54 -5.07
CA GLY A 88 3.72 -3.75 -4.27
C GLY A 88 3.69 -2.27 -4.68
N GLU A 89 2.60 -1.59 -4.36
CA GLU A 89 2.40 -0.17 -4.58
C GLU A 89 1.77 0.49 -3.34
N ALA A 90 2.25 1.68 -2.96
CA ALA A 90 1.63 2.46 -1.90
C ALA A 90 0.43 3.25 -2.43
N LEU A 91 -0.79 2.76 -2.20
CA LEU A 91 -2.03 3.46 -2.55
C LEU A 91 -2.33 4.63 -1.59
N VAL A 92 -1.97 4.46 -0.32
CA VAL A 92 -2.11 5.49 0.71
C VAL A 92 -0.82 5.53 1.52
N LEU A 93 -0.29 6.74 1.71
CA LEU A 93 0.74 7.05 2.69
C LEU A 93 0.43 8.45 3.25
N SER A 94 -0.35 8.50 4.32
CA SER A 94 -0.81 9.75 4.93
C SER A 94 -0.21 9.96 6.31
N PHE A 95 0.22 11.19 6.58
CA PHE A 95 0.71 11.63 7.89
C PHE A 95 -0.23 12.61 8.60
N ASP A 96 -1.24 13.10 7.89
CA ASP A 96 -2.21 14.08 8.40
C ASP A 96 -3.55 13.87 7.67
N PRO A 97 -4.24 12.73 7.92
CA PRO A 97 -5.50 12.45 7.26
C PRO A 97 -6.62 13.35 7.78
N THR A 98 -7.52 13.77 6.90
CA THR A 98 -8.77 14.40 7.30
C THR A 98 -9.66 13.40 8.02
N VAL A 99 -9.91 13.62 9.31
CA VAL A 99 -10.80 12.78 10.12
C VAL A 99 -12.25 13.21 9.88
N LEU A 100 -13.09 12.27 9.45
CA LEU A 100 -14.52 12.51 9.22
C LEU A 100 -15.36 12.22 10.48
N ASP A 101 -15.06 11.12 11.18
CA ASP A 101 -15.76 10.67 12.39
C ASP A 101 -14.76 10.09 13.40
N GLY A 102 -15.03 10.28 14.70
CA GLY A 102 -14.23 9.71 15.79
C GLY A 102 -12.88 10.39 16.04
N GLU A 103 -11.93 9.62 16.55
CA GLU A 103 -10.55 10.06 16.81
C GLU A 103 -9.57 9.25 15.96
N TRP A 104 -8.54 9.92 15.44
CA TRP A 104 -7.47 9.27 14.68
C TRP A 104 -6.11 9.65 15.27
N VAL A 105 -5.66 8.85 16.23
CA VAL A 105 -4.48 9.15 17.07
C VAL A 105 -3.17 8.57 16.51
N HIS A 106 -3.12 8.35 15.20
CA HIS A 106 -2.00 7.75 14.48
C HIS A 106 -1.24 8.81 13.67
N ASP A 107 0.09 8.72 13.62
CA ASP A 107 0.94 9.61 12.83
C ASP A 107 1.10 9.14 11.39
N VAL A 108 0.87 7.85 11.14
CA VAL A 108 0.91 7.26 9.79
C VAL A 108 -0.32 6.41 9.57
N THR A 109 -0.91 6.52 8.39
CA THR A 109 -1.88 5.58 7.85
C THR A 109 -1.47 5.23 6.44
N SER A 110 -1.27 3.94 6.18
CA SER A 110 -0.91 3.46 4.85
C SER A 110 -1.70 2.24 4.41
N VAL A 111 -1.87 2.16 3.09
CA VAL A 111 -2.47 1.03 2.38
C VAL A 111 -1.53 0.70 1.24
N LEU A 112 -0.99 -0.51 1.27
CA LEU A 112 -0.13 -1.06 0.22
C LEU A 112 -0.93 -2.11 -0.53
N GLU A 113 -0.94 -2.06 -1.86
CA GLU A 113 -1.47 -3.13 -2.71
C GLU A 113 -0.32 -4.03 -3.16
N PHE A 114 -0.57 -5.34 -3.23
CA PHE A 114 0.32 -6.34 -3.79
C PHE A 114 -0.43 -7.23 -4.80
N PRO A 115 0.29 -7.91 -5.71
CA PRO A 115 -0.33 -8.79 -6.70
C PRO A 115 -1.14 -9.92 -6.08
N SER A 116 -0.77 -10.36 -4.87
CA SER A 116 -1.51 -11.33 -4.08
C SER A 116 -1.27 -11.15 -2.58
N VAL A 117 -2.11 -11.77 -1.73
CA VAL A 117 -1.87 -11.86 -0.28
C VAL A 117 -0.55 -12.57 0.03
N GLN A 118 -0.14 -13.51 -0.83
CA GLN A 118 1.12 -14.24 -0.66
C GLN A 118 2.31 -13.31 -0.92
N ALA A 119 2.29 -12.51 -1.98
CA ALA A 119 3.32 -11.50 -2.26
C ALA A 119 3.45 -10.48 -1.11
N ALA A 120 2.33 -10.05 -0.52
CA ALA A 120 2.35 -9.17 0.66
C ALA A 120 3.02 -9.83 1.88
N LYS A 121 2.83 -11.14 2.08
CA LYS A 121 3.47 -11.88 3.18
C LYS A 121 4.96 -12.09 2.93
N GLU A 122 5.34 -12.37 1.68
CA GLU A 122 6.74 -12.50 1.26
C GLU A 122 7.48 -11.18 1.41
N TRP A 123 6.87 -10.07 1.02
CA TRP A 123 7.38 -8.74 1.32
C TRP A 123 7.61 -8.54 2.82
N TYR A 124 6.63 -8.90 3.66
CA TYR A 124 6.79 -8.72 5.11
C TYR A 124 7.88 -9.64 5.71
N ALA A 125 8.12 -10.80 5.09
CA ALA A 125 9.15 -11.75 5.48
C ALA A 125 10.54 -11.45 4.89
N ASP A 126 10.66 -10.43 4.05
CA ASP A 126 11.89 -10.09 3.34
C ASP A 126 13.06 -9.79 4.28
N ASP A 127 14.22 -10.39 4.02
CA ASP A 127 15.40 -10.29 4.88
C ASP A 127 15.89 -8.85 5.07
N ALA A 128 15.95 -8.07 3.98
CA ALA A 128 16.40 -6.68 4.06
C ALA A 128 15.39 -5.81 4.83
N LEU A 129 14.09 -6.10 4.71
CA LEU A 129 13.07 -5.47 5.55
C LEU A 129 13.18 -5.90 7.02
N GLN A 130 13.49 -7.17 7.29
CA GLN A 130 13.69 -7.67 8.65
C GLN A 130 14.91 -7.03 9.32
N GLU A 131 15.99 -6.77 8.58
CA GLU A 131 17.19 -6.09 9.10
C GLU A 131 16.87 -4.69 9.64
N VAL A 132 16.04 -3.92 8.93
CA VAL A 132 15.64 -2.57 9.37
C VAL A 132 14.40 -2.56 10.26
N ARG A 133 13.81 -3.72 10.57
CA ARG A 133 12.59 -3.82 11.39
C ARG A 133 12.78 -3.25 12.80
N GLN A 134 13.97 -3.41 13.35
CA GLN A 134 14.33 -2.89 14.66
C GLN A 134 14.29 -1.36 14.69
N ILE A 135 14.70 -0.70 13.61
CA ILE A 135 14.63 0.77 13.47
C ILE A 135 13.17 1.22 13.62
N ARG A 136 12.23 0.62 12.88
CA ARG A 136 10.79 0.92 13.03
C ARG A 136 10.32 0.77 14.47
N HIS A 137 10.72 -0.30 15.16
CA HIS A 137 10.31 -0.54 16.55
C HIS A 137 10.87 0.51 17.51
N GLU A 138 12.08 1.00 17.28
CA GLU A 138 12.71 2.05 18.10
C GLU A 138 12.11 3.43 17.82
N THR A 139 11.70 3.69 16.58
CA THR A 139 11.15 4.97 16.15
C THR A 139 9.62 5.06 16.22
N THR A 140 8.95 4.03 16.74
CA THR A 140 7.49 4.01 16.91
C THR A 140 7.08 3.58 18.31
N ALA A 141 6.04 4.20 18.87
CA ALA A 141 5.41 3.73 20.10
C ALA A 141 4.59 2.46 19.85
N TYR A 142 3.97 2.38 18.68
CA TYR A 142 3.33 1.17 18.17
C TYR A 142 3.24 1.22 16.65
N SER A 143 3.06 0.03 16.07
CA SER A 143 2.87 -0.18 14.64
C SER A 143 1.97 -1.38 14.45
N ASN A 144 0.72 -1.13 14.07
CA ASN A 144 -0.30 -2.15 13.87
C ASN A 144 -0.44 -2.37 12.37
N LYS A 145 -0.26 -3.62 11.93
CA LYS A 145 -0.33 -4.02 10.53
C LYS A 145 -1.20 -5.25 10.37
N ILE A 146 -2.04 -5.25 9.34
CA ILE A 146 -2.78 -6.43 8.91
C ILE A 146 -2.53 -6.66 7.42
N VAL A 147 -2.65 -7.93 6.99
CA VAL A 147 -2.74 -8.31 5.59
C VAL A 147 -4.12 -8.87 5.31
N THR A 148 -4.75 -8.46 4.22
CA THR A 148 -6.09 -8.92 3.82
C THR A 148 -6.18 -9.04 2.30
N SER A 149 -7.10 -9.85 1.80
CA SER A 149 -7.40 -9.91 0.37
C SER A 149 -8.32 -8.78 -0.07
N GLN A 150 -8.32 -8.52 -1.38
CA GLN A 150 -9.35 -7.71 -2.03
C GLN A 150 -10.75 -8.22 -1.69
N TYR A 151 -11.68 -7.30 -1.51
CA TYR A 151 -13.10 -7.65 -1.44
C TYR A 151 -13.61 -7.98 -2.85
N SER A 152 -14.19 -9.16 -3.02
CA SER A 152 -14.96 -9.52 -4.22
C SER A 152 -16.39 -9.90 -3.81
N PRO A 153 -17.42 -9.21 -4.33
CA PRO A 153 -18.81 -9.51 -4.01
C PRO A 153 -19.33 -10.80 -4.66
N GLU A 154 -18.64 -11.35 -5.66
CA GLU A 154 -19.14 -12.44 -6.52
C GLU A 154 -19.17 -13.83 -5.87
N GLY A 155 -18.95 -13.92 -4.55
CA GLY A 155 -19.06 -15.15 -3.76
C GLY A 155 -20.20 -15.18 -2.74
N ARG A 156 -21.09 -14.18 -2.73
CA ARG A 156 -22.32 -14.20 -1.92
C ARG A 156 -23.53 -14.55 -2.79
N ALA A 157 -23.71 -15.84 -3.03
CA ALA A 157 -25.03 -16.39 -3.37
C ALA A 157 -25.83 -16.60 -2.09
#